data_AF-A0A7S4G900-F1
#
_entry.id   AF-A0A7S4G900-F1
#
_cell.length_a   1.000
_cell.length_b   1.000
_cell.length_c   1.000
_cell.angle_alpha   90.00
_cell.angle_beta   90.00
_cell.angle_gamma   90.00
#
_symmetry.space_group_name_H-M   'P 1'
#
loop_
_entity.id
_entity.type
_entity.pdbx_description
1 polymer ?
#
loop_
_entity_poly.entity_id
_entity_poly.type
_entity_poly.pdbx_seq_one_letter_code
_entity_poly.pdbx_strand_id
1 'polypeptide(L)'
;WTEGAILGQQLWHGDGEDQRGHGGATPKPQPKPEPSAVPKPAPTLGIYPLDQFQLDDDAAVRAAYALWGHYPPVIHHYLRVHVFPRVMRCQELKISASGQALGSSLLFESRLAFSGTPSDLLPVEEEERRQLSPCVFERGSEGAILDTLIDPARVSARRTGHDWSVRGILFDIATAGTGASAEPPRISQRIDVLIDTGALVTGMSNEEVAQYLLDHGLAWAKGVVFLDEHDEKQVLLRCGGHDDAEAGAARAA
;
A
#
# COMPACT_ATOMS: atom_id res chain seq x y z
N TRP A 1 48.11 -20.09 12.54
CA TRP A 1 48.26 -21.52 12.28
C TRP A 1 47.23 -21.91 11.25
N THR A 2 47.74 -22.35 10.10
CA THR A 2 47.09 -22.97 8.93
C THR A 2 46.05 -22.19 8.11
N GLU A 3 46.45 -22.00 6.84
CA GLU A 3 45.73 -21.55 5.65
C GLU A 3 44.57 -22.49 5.26
N GLY A 4 43.67 -21.98 4.42
CA GLY A 4 42.67 -22.78 3.70
C GLY A 4 41.80 -21.92 2.79
N ALA A 5 42.32 -21.54 1.62
CA ALA A 5 41.54 -21.06 0.49
C ALA A 5 40.86 -22.25 -0.24
N ILE A 6 39.84 -21.92 -1.04
CA ILE A 6 39.25 -22.60 -2.23
C ILE A 6 37.71 -22.61 -2.10
N LEU A 7 37.03 -21.69 -2.79
CA LEU A 7 36.46 -21.81 -4.14
C LEU A 7 35.31 -22.84 -4.25
N GLY A 8 34.12 -22.35 -4.58
CA GLY A 8 32.94 -23.17 -4.86
C GLY A 8 31.88 -22.38 -5.62
N GLN A 9 32.19 -22.02 -6.88
CA GLN A 9 31.16 -21.73 -7.88
C GLN A 9 30.41 -23.03 -8.19
N GLN A 10 29.08 -23.01 -8.18
CA GLN A 10 28.27 -24.10 -8.69
C GLN A 10 27.48 -23.60 -9.89
N LEU A 11 28.07 -23.88 -11.06
CA LEU A 11 27.43 -23.89 -12.37
C LEU A 11 26.45 -25.07 -12.44
N TRP A 12 25.24 -24.78 -12.92
CA TRP A 12 24.23 -25.78 -13.21
C TRP A 12 24.51 -26.36 -14.60
N HIS A 13 24.76 -27.67 -14.66
CA HIS A 13 24.97 -28.45 -15.88
C HIS A 13 23.63 -28.88 -16.48
N GLY A 14 23.51 -28.77 -17.81
CA GLY A 14 22.53 -29.48 -18.62
C GLY A 14 23.20 -30.61 -19.39
N ASP A 15 22.67 -31.82 -19.23
CA ASP A 15 23.09 -33.07 -19.83
C ASP A 15 22.84 -33.15 -21.35
N GLY A 16 23.59 -34.02 -22.03
CA GLY A 16 23.30 -34.47 -23.39
C GLY A 16 24.45 -35.21 -24.06
N GLU A 17 24.56 -36.52 -23.79
CA GLU A 17 25.38 -37.50 -24.51
C GLU A 17 25.04 -37.54 -26.03
N ASP A 18 26.01 -37.79 -26.93
CA ASP A 18 26.26 -39.13 -27.51
C ASP A 18 27.33 -39.14 -28.63
N GLN A 19 28.39 -39.92 -28.37
CA GLN A 19 29.19 -40.84 -29.21
C GLN A 19 29.49 -40.67 -30.73
N ARG A 20 30.82 -40.77 -30.99
CA ARG A 20 31.56 -41.62 -31.97
C ARG A 20 31.50 -41.33 -33.50
N GLY A 21 32.69 -41.22 -34.10
CA GLY A 21 32.94 -41.72 -35.48
C GLY A 21 34.02 -41.01 -36.31
N HIS A 22 35.18 -41.66 -36.50
CA HIS A 22 36.25 -41.29 -37.43
C HIS A 22 35.84 -41.38 -38.92
N GLY A 23 36.42 -40.54 -39.78
CA GLY A 23 36.52 -40.80 -41.23
C GLY A 23 36.93 -39.57 -42.04
N GLY A 24 38.14 -39.56 -42.60
CA GLY A 24 38.67 -38.48 -43.44
C GLY A 24 38.09 -38.45 -44.86
N ALA A 25 37.96 -37.24 -45.41
CA ALA A 25 37.85 -36.99 -46.85
C ALA A 25 38.35 -35.56 -47.16
N THR A 26 39.10 -35.43 -48.25
CA THR A 26 39.71 -34.18 -48.77
C THR A 26 38.66 -33.14 -49.20
N PRO A 27 38.94 -31.83 -49.08
CA PRO A 27 37.98 -30.80 -49.43
C PRO A 27 37.92 -30.59 -50.96
N LYS A 28 36.71 -30.66 -51.52
CA LYS A 28 36.40 -30.18 -52.89
C LYS A 28 36.35 -28.65 -52.91
N PRO A 29 36.77 -27.99 -54.01
CA PRO A 29 36.74 -26.53 -54.12
C PRO A 29 35.29 -26.02 -54.18
N GLN A 30 34.97 -25.02 -53.35
CA GLN A 30 33.67 -24.37 -53.31
C GLN A 30 33.45 -23.47 -54.54
N PRO A 31 32.25 -23.43 -55.12
CA PRO A 31 31.90 -22.47 -56.17
C PRO A 31 31.77 -21.05 -55.61
N LYS A 32 32.15 -20.08 -56.45
CA LYS A 32 32.24 -18.64 -56.19
C LYS A 32 30.88 -18.08 -55.71
N PRO A 33 30.82 -17.25 -54.64
CA PRO A 33 29.56 -16.70 -54.16
C PRO A 33 29.00 -15.65 -55.13
N GLU A 34 27.73 -15.83 -55.50
CA GLU A 34 26.93 -14.81 -56.21
C GLU A 34 26.69 -13.58 -55.32
N PRO A 35 26.55 -12.38 -55.90
CA PRO A 35 26.39 -11.16 -55.13
C PRO A 35 25.09 -11.19 -54.31
N SER A 36 25.27 -11.03 -53.00
CA SER A 36 24.21 -10.94 -51.98
C SER A 36 23.18 -9.88 -52.38
N ALA A 37 21.92 -10.31 -52.53
CA ALA A 37 20.79 -9.42 -52.75
C ALA A 37 20.64 -8.48 -51.55
N VAL A 38 20.68 -7.17 -51.84
CA VAL A 38 20.39 -6.12 -50.85
C VAL A 38 19.02 -6.39 -50.21
N PRO A 39 18.91 -6.47 -48.87
CA PRO A 39 17.62 -6.70 -48.23
C PRO A 39 16.70 -5.51 -48.51
N LYS A 40 15.50 -5.80 -49.05
CA LYS A 40 14.44 -4.79 -49.23
C LYS A 40 14.14 -4.12 -47.88
N PRO A 41 14.02 -2.78 -47.82
CA PRO A 41 13.62 -2.10 -46.60
C PRO A 41 12.25 -2.63 -46.14
N ALA A 42 12.12 -2.90 -44.84
CA ALA A 42 10.86 -3.32 -44.24
C ALA A 42 9.77 -2.26 -44.53
N PRO A 43 8.53 -2.68 -44.84
CA PRO A 43 7.46 -1.73 -45.08
C PRO A 43 7.27 -0.87 -43.82
N THR A 44 7.32 0.45 -43.99
CA THR A 44 6.88 1.41 -42.98
C THR A 44 5.41 1.10 -42.66
N LEU A 45 5.18 0.47 -41.51
CA LEU A 45 3.84 0.10 -41.06
C LEU A 45 3.07 1.39 -40.78
N GLY A 46 2.27 1.83 -41.76
CA GLY A 46 1.43 3.01 -41.63
C GLY A 46 0.31 2.71 -40.64
N ILE A 47 0.44 3.22 -39.42
CA ILE A 47 -0.64 3.16 -38.43
C ILE A 47 -1.62 4.28 -38.75
N TYR A 48 -2.90 3.93 -38.85
CA TYR A 48 -3.95 4.91 -39.08
C TYR A 48 -4.01 5.93 -37.93
N PRO A 49 -4.34 7.20 -38.23
CA PRO A 49 -4.80 8.15 -37.23
C PRO A 49 -5.92 7.54 -36.37
N LEU A 50 -6.00 7.93 -35.09
CA LEU A 50 -6.91 7.32 -34.12
C LEU A 50 -8.39 7.44 -34.55
N ASP A 51 -8.76 8.52 -35.22
CA ASP A 51 -10.10 8.77 -35.78
C ASP A 51 -10.49 7.82 -36.92
N GLN A 52 -9.49 7.19 -37.56
CA GLN A 52 -9.67 6.26 -38.67
C GLN A 52 -9.34 4.82 -38.27
N PHE A 53 -8.92 4.61 -37.02
CA PHE A 53 -8.53 3.30 -36.52
C PHE A 53 -9.74 2.37 -36.38
N GLN A 54 -9.68 1.21 -37.03
CA GLN A 54 -10.74 0.21 -37.03
C GLN A 54 -10.31 -1.00 -36.19
N LEU A 55 -11.14 -1.38 -35.22
CA LEU A 55 -10.84 -2.48 -34.28
C LEU A 55 -11.04 -3.88 -34.89
N ASP A 56 -11.79 -3.97 -35.98
CA ASP A 56 -12.04 -5.17 -36.77
C ASP A 56 -10.98 -5.41 -37.85
N ASP A 57 -10.08 -4.45 -38.11
CA ASP A 57 -8.89 -4.64 -38.93
C ASP A 57 -7.73 -5.22 -38.10
N ASP A 58 -7.61 -6.54 -38.14
CA ASP A 58 -6.54 -7.31 -37.51
C ASP A 58 -5.12 -6.80 -37.86
N ALA A 59 -4.89 -6.29 -39.07
CA ALA A 59 -3.59 -5.78 -39.48
C ALA A 59 -3.27 -4.45 -38.79
N ALA A 60 -4.26 -3.54 -38.72
CA ALA A 60 -4.14 -2.29 -37.99
C ALA A 60 -3.95 -2.52 -36.49
N VAL A 61 -4.68 -3.47 -35.89
CA VAL A 61 -4.54 -3.83 -34.47
C VAL A 61 -3.15 -4.38 -34.17
N ARG A 62 -2.62 -5.29 -35.00
CA ARG A 62 -1.25 -5.80 -34.84
C ARG A 62 -0.21 -4.68 -34.98
N ALA A 63 -0.42 -3.73 -35.89
CA ALA A 63 0.48 -2.60 -36.09
C ALA A 63 0.51 -1.66 -34.86
N ALA A 64 -0.67 -1.33 -34.31
CA ALA A 64 -0.77 -0.53 -33.09
C ALA A 64 -0.19 -1.26 -31.87
N TYR A 65 -0.43 -2.58 -31.76
CA TYR A 65 0.16 -3.39 -30.70
C TYR A 65 1.70 -3.41 -30.78
N ALA A 66 2.29 -3.53 -31.97
CA ALA A 66 3.74 -3.47 -32.14
C ALA A 66 4.33 -2.12 -31.70
N LEU A 67 3.58 -1.02 -31.90
CA LEU A 67 4.00 0.32 -31.47
C LEU A 67 3.87 0.52 -29.95
N TRP A 68 2.73 0.13 -29.36
CA TRP A 68 2.42 0.42 -27.96
C TRP A 68 2.84 -0.66 -26.98
N GLY A 69 3.05 -1.89 -27.46
CA GLY A 69 3.41 -3.04 -26.63
C GLY A 69 4.72 -2.88 -25.87
N HIS A 70 5.58 -1.96 -26.32
CA HIS A 70 6.82 -1.58 -25.65
C HIS A 70 6.80 -0.18 -25.04
N TYR A 71 5.68 0.55 -25.14
CA TYR A 71 5.56 1.90 -24.61
C TYR A 71 5.21 1.86 -23.11
N PRO A 72 6.11 2.30 -22.21
CA PRO A 72 5.96 2.07 -20.77
C PRO A 72 4.65 2.60 -20.16
N PRO A 73 4.14 3.79 -20.53
CA PRO A 73 2.86 4.27 -20.01
C PRO A 73 1.66 3.39 -20.37
N VAL A 74 1.63 2.81 -21.58
CA VAL A 74 0.56 1.89 -22.01
C VAL A 74 0.67 0.57 -21.26
N ILE A 75 1.89 0.03 -21.13
CA ILE A 75 2.13 -1.18 -20.32
C ILE A 75 1.67 -0.94 -18.87
N HIS A 76 2.08 0.18 -18.27
CA HIS A 76 1.72 0.54 -16.90
C HIS A 76 0.20 0.69 -16.73
N HIS A 77 -0.48 1.39 -17.65
CA HIS A 77 -1.93 1.51 -17.63
C HIS A 77 -2.61 0.14 -17.76
N TYR A 78 -2.18 -0.69 -18.71
CA TYR A 78 -2.74 -2.02 -18.93
C TYR A 78 -2.58 -2.93 -17.71
N LEU A 79 -1.38 -2.95 -17.13
CA LEU A 79 -1.11 -3.70 -15.91
C LEU A 79 -1.97 -3.23 -14.75
N ARG A 80 -2.04 -1.91 -14.51
CA ARG A 80 -2.74 -1.33 -13.36
C ARG A 80 -4.27 -1.45 -13.46
N VAL A 81 -4.84 -1.25 -14.64
CA VAL A 81 -6.30 -1.17 -14.84
C VAL A 81 -6.92 -2.53 -15.16
N HIS A 82 -6.21 -3.40 -15.89
CA HIS A 82 -6.78 -4.65 -16.37
C HIS A 82 -6.17 -5.89 -15.72
N VAL A 83 -4.83 -5.97 -15.61
CA VAL A 83 -4.16 -7.21 -15.15
C VAL A 83 -4.21 -7.33 -13.63
N PHE A 84 -3.62 -6.37 -12.90
CA PHE A 84 -3.48 -6.43 -11.44
C PHE A 84 -4.80 -6.59 -10.69
N PRO A 85 -5.89 -5.85 -11.01
CA PRO A 85 -7.16 -6.04 -10.32
C PRO A 85 -7.77 -7.42 -10.54
N ARG A 86 -7.42 -8.11 -11.64
CA ARG A 86 -7.94 -9.46 -11.93
C ARG A 86 -7.10 -10.54 -11.26
N VAL A 87 -5.78 -10.38 -11.24
CA VAL A 87 -4.86 -11.42 -10.75
C VAL A 87 -4.44 -11.23 -9.30
N MET A 88 -4.40 -10.02 -8.76
CA MET A 88 -3.86 -9.75 -7.41
C MET A 88 -4.90 -9.75 -6.28
N ARG A 89 -6.16 -10.12 -6.56
CA ARG A 89 -7.24 -10.17 -5.53
C ARG A 89 -7.01 -11.26 -4.48
N CYS A 90 -6.58 -12.43 -4.90
CA CYS A 90 -6.18 -13.54 -4.03
C CYS A 90 -4.93 -14.19 -4.61
N GLN A 91 -3.90 -14.35 -3.79
CA GLN A 91 -2.64 -14.99 -4.17
C GLN A 91 -2.28 -15.96 -3.04
N GLU A 92 -1.86 -17.18 -3.39
CA GLU A 92 -1.35 -18.15 -2.41
C GLU A 92 -0.07 -17.63 -1.73
N LEU A 93 0.70 -16.81 -2.45
CA LEU A 93 1.89 -16.15 -1.96
C LEU A 93 1.72 -14.63 -2.04
N LYS A 94 1.71 -13.96 -0.89
CA LYS A 94 1.71 -12.50 -0.83
C LYS A 94 3.15 -12.01 -0.86
N ILE A 95 3.54 -11.27 -1.89
CA ILE A 95 4.77 -10.48 -1.84
C ILE A 95 4.53 -9.37 -0.82
N SER A 96 5.13 -9.52 0.36
CA SER A 96 5.12 -8.51 1.41
C SER A 96 6.50 -7.87 1.45
N ALA A 97 6.56 -6.55 1.28
CA ALA A 97 7.76 -5.82 1.67
C ALA A 97 7.79 -5.79 3.21
N SER A 98 8.81 -6.38 3.82
CA SER A 98 9.09 -6.13 5.23
C SER A 98 9.78 -4.77 5.36
N GLY A 99 9.61 -4.09 6.50
CA GLY A 99 10.36 -2.86 6.78
C GLY A 99 11.88 -3.07 6.67
N GLN A 100 12.37 -4.29 6.93
CA GLN A 100 13.76 -4.66 6.71
C GLN A 100 14.16 -4.69 5.23
N ALA A 101 13.30 -5.20 4.33
CA ALA A 101 13.59 -5.20 2.90
C ALA A 101 13.56 -3.79 2.30
N LEU A 102 12.61 -2.95 2.75
CA LEU A 102 12.58 -1.52 2.39
C LEU A 102 13.80 -0.78 2.93
N GLY A 103 14.26 -1.23 4.08
CA GLY A 103 15.39 -0.66 4.79
C GLY A 103 16.76 -1.14 4.36
N SER A 104 16.88 -2.21 3.58
CA SER A 104 18.18 -2.83 3.31
C SER A 104 18.85 -2.27 2.06
N SER A 105 20.11 -2.66 1.87
CA SER A 105 20.86 -2.41 0.64
C SER A 105 20.29 -3.12 -0.59
N LEU A 106 19.26 -3.96 -0.44
CA LEU A 106 18.55 -4.59 -1.55
C LEU A 106 17.80 -3.57 -2.42
N LEU A 107 17.27 -2.49 -1.82
CA LEU A 107 16.52 -1.45 -2.54
C LEU A 107 17.22 -0.09 -2.58
N PHE A 108 18.01 0.26 -1.57
CA PHE A 108 18.66 1.58 -1.49
C PHE A 108 20.12 1.49 -1.07
N GLU A 109 21.01 2.14 -1.83
CA GLU A 109 22.45 2.18 -1.52
C GLU A 109 22.77 3.02 -0.28
N SER A 110 22.03 4.12 -0.08
CA SER A 110 22.24 5.06 1.03
C SER A 110 20.99 5.21 1.88
N ARG A 111 21.18 5.33 3.20
CA ARG A 111 20.12 5.46 4.21
C ARG A 111 20.51 6.53 5.19
N LEU A 112 19.59 7.45 5.47
CA LEU A 112 19.85 8.60 6.35
C LEU A 112 19.22 8.42 7.73
N ALA A 113 17.96 7.98 7.78
CA ALA A 113 17.22 7.78 9.03
C ALA A 113 15.99 6.89 8.80
N PHE A 114 15.43 6.36 9.88
CA PHE A 114 14.09 5.78 9.93
C PHE A 114 13.17 6.68 10.75
N SER A 115 11.94 6.89 10.26
CA SER A 115 10.86 7.51 11.02
C SER A 115 9.71 6.52 11.17
N GLY A 116 9.36 6.20 12.42
CA GLY A 116 8.32 5.23 12.77
C GLY A 116 8.57 4.65 14.16
N THR A 117 7.64 3.85 14.69
CA THR A 117 7.86 3.09 15.92
C THR A 117 9.01 2.12 15.65
N PRO A 118 10.22 2.32 16.22
CA PRO A 118 11.34 1.48 15.90
C PRO A 118 11.06 0.10 16.51
N SER A 119 10.63 -0.85 15.69
CA SER A 119 10.81 -2.25 16.03
C SER A 119 12.31 -2.56 15.96
N ASP A 120 12.81 -3.47 16.79
CA ASP A 120 14.19 -3.98 16.75
C ASP A 120 14.60 -4.61 15.39
N LEU A 121 13.66 -4.66 14.44
CA LEU A 121 13.82 -5.16 13.09
C LEU A 121 14.51 -4.13 12.18
N LEU A 122 15.72 -3.69 12.56
CA LEU A 122 16.60 -3.01 11.62
C LEU A 122 17.16 -4.03 10.61
N PRO A 123 17.31 -3.67 9.33
CA PRO A 123 17.91 -4.56 8.33
C PRO A 123 19.27 -5.08 8.79
N VAL A 124 19.50 -6.37 8.57
CA VAL A 124 20.81 -6.99 8.77
C VAL A 124 21.61 -6.79 7.48
N GLU A 125 22.79 -6.19 7.60
CA GLU A 125 23.69 -5.95 6.48
C GLU A 125 24.95 -6.83 6.60
N GLU A 126 25.42 -7.36 5.47
CA GLU A 126 26.67 -8.15 5.43
C GLU A 126 27.91 -7.27 5.69
N GLU A 127 27.85 -6.00 5.25
CA GLU A 127 28.91 -5.03 5.49
C GLU A 127 28.63 -4.22 6.76
N GLU A 128 29.51 -4.32 7.76
CA GLU A 128 29.36 -3.61 9.04
C GLU A 128 29.20 -2.08 8.88
N ARG A 129 29.88 -1.47 7.91
CA ARG A 129 29.75 -0.02 7.61
C ARG A 129 28.33 0.39 7.15
N ARG A 130 27.53 -0.58 6.69
CA ARG A 130 26.15 -0.38 6.20
C ARG A 130 25.11 -0.68 7.27
N GLN A 131 25.51 -1.33 8.36
CA GLN A 131 24.66 -1.70 9.49
C GLN A 131 24.24 -0.44 10.25
N LEU A 132 22.94 -0.26 10.43
CA LEU A 132 22.43 0.77 11.33
C LEU A 132 22.60 0.31 12.77
N SER A 133 22.98 1.23 13.65
CA SER A 133 23.09 0.95 15.09
C SER A 133 21.75 0.48 15.65
N PRO A 134 21.76 -0.46 16.61
CA PRO A 134 20.54 -0.96 17.22
C PRO A 134 19.74 0.19 17.85
N CYS A 135 18.41 0.06 17.84
CA CYS A 135 17.56 1.00 18.55
C CYS A 135 17.79 0.84 20.05
N VAL A 136 18.37 1.87 20.69
CA VAL A 136 18.54 1.88 22.15
C VAL A 136 17.33 2.55 22.77
N PHE A 137 16.46 1.74 23.36
CA PHE A 137 15.29 2.24 24.07
C PHE A 137 15.72 2.89 25.39
N GLU A 138 15.09 4.02 25.72
CA GLU A 138 15.24 4.64 27.03
C GLU A 138 14.77 3.67 28.13
N ARG A 139 15.61 3.50 29.17
CA ARG A 139 15.32 2.59 30.27
C ARG A 139 14.01 2.97 30.94
N GLY A 140 13.07 2.04 30.99
CA GLY A 140 11.78 2.22 31.64
C GLY A 140 10.70 2.84 30.76
N SER A 141 10.99 3.21 29.51
CA SER A 141 10.00 3.75 28.56
C SER A 141 8.82 2.79 28.35
N GLU A 142 9.11 1.52 28.05
CA GLU A 142 8.06 0.48 27.92
C GLU A 142 7.34 0.21 29.25
N GLY A 143 8.08 0.26 30.35
CA GLY A 143 7.52 0.10 31.69
C GLY A 143 6.49 1.18 32.01
N ALA A 144 6.72 2.43 31.61
CA ALA A 144 5.79 3.54 31.79
C ALA A 144 4.52 3.38 30.93
N ILE A 145 4.67 2.83 29.72
CA ILE A 145 3.52 2.47 28.86
C ILE A 145 2.69 1.39 29.57
N LEU A 146 3.33 0.31 30.02
CA LEU A 146 2.64 -0.79 30.68
C LEU A 146 1.97 -0.33 31.98
N ASP A 147 2.67 0.42 32.83
CA ASP A 147 2.14 1.00 34.07
C ASP A 147 0.84 1.80 33.82
N THR A 148 0.82 2.61 32.75
CA THR A 148 -0.39 3.34 32.34
C THR A 148 -1.49 2.42 31.84
N LEU A 149 -1.16 1.40 31.03
CA LEU A 149 -2.14 0.50 30.42
C LEU A 149 -2.76 -0.50 31.41
N ILE A 150 -2.06 -0.82 32.50
CA ILE A 150 -2.55 -1.73 33.55
C ILE A 150 -3.22 -1.00 34.71
N ASP A 151 -3.07 0.32 34.82
CA ASP A 151 -3.70 1.12 35.87
C ASP A 151 -5.23 1.16 35.65
N PRO A 152 -6.03 0.48 36.51
CA PRO A 152 -7.48 0.42 36.35
C PRO A 152 -8.17 1.77 36.60
N ALA A 153 -7.47 2.76 37.17
CA ALA A 153 -7.98 4.12 37.30
C ALA A 153 -7.90 4.89 35.96
N ARG A 154 -7.08 4.44 35.01
CA ARG A 154 -6.87 5.07 33.70
C ARG A 154 -7.50 4.27 32.57
N VAL A 155 -7.38 2.95 32.61
CA VAL A 155 -7.82 2.05 31.55
C VAL A 155 -8.89 1.12 32.07
N SER A 156 -10.00 1.05 31.34
CA SER A 156 -11.07 0.10 31.60
C SER A 156 -11.39 -0.66 30.32
N ALA A 157 -11.82 -1.92 30.49
CA ALA A 157 -12.28 -2.76 29.39
C ALA A 157 -13.76 -3.07 29.59
N ARG A 158 -14.56 -2.84 28.55
CA ARG A 158 -15.97 -3.20 28.52
C ARG A 158 -16.19 -4.32 27.52
N ARG A 159 -16.84 -5.41 27.96
CA ARG A 159 -17.32 -6.44 27.05
C ARG A 159 -18.63 -5.98 26.42
N THR A 160 -18.74 -6.11 25.11
CA THR A 160 -20.00 -5.95 24.39
C THR A 160 -20.87 -7.20 24.55
N GLY A 161 -22.18 -7.04 24.43
CA GLY A 161 -23.14 -8.16 24.43
C GLY A 161 -23.03 -9.01 23.17
N HIS A 162 -23.73 -10.15 23.12
CA HIS A 162 -23.75 -11.04 21.96
C HIS A 162 -24.47 -10.44 20.74
N ASP A 163 -25.35 -9.47 20.97
CA ASP A 163 -26.19 -8.74 20.01
C ASP A 163 -25.57 -7.40 19.57
N TRP A 164 -24.26 -7.24 19.74
CA TRP A 164 -23.58 -6.00 19.38
C TRP A 164 -23.68 -5.73 17.87
N SER A 165 -23.73 -4.44 17.54
CA SER A 165 -23.60 -3.95 16.18
C SER A 165 -22.72 -2.70 16.17
N VAL A 166 -22.13 -2.40 15.02
CA VAL A 166 -21.35 -1.17 14.81
C VAL A 166 -22.14 0.06 15.23
N ARG A 167 -23.36 0.20 14.71
CA ARG A 167 -24.27 1.30 15.04
C ARG A 167 -24.64 1.34 16.53
N GLY A 168 -24.78 0.18 17.17
CA GLY A 168 -24.99 0.09 18.62
C GLY A 168 -23.80 0.60 19.43
N ILE A 169 -22.57 0.24 19.04
CA ILE A 169 -21.35 0.75 19.67
C ILE A 169 -21.23 2.27 19.48
N LEU A 170 -21.45 2.77 18.26
CA LEU A 170 -21.39 4.20 17.96
C LEU A 170 -22.48 4.97 18.71
N PHE A 171 -23.68 4.40 18.86
CA PHE A 171 -24.75 4.99 19.65
C PHE A 171 -24.38 5.07 21.15
N ASP A 172 -23.82 3.99 21.71
CA ASP A 172 -23.31 3.97 23.09
C ASP A 172 -22.25 5.08 23.30
N ILE A 173 -21.35 5.29 22.33
CA ILE A 173 -20.32 6.34 22.37
C ILE A 173 -20.94 7.74 22.26
N ALA A 174 -21.84 7.96 21.30
CA ALA A 174 -22.46 9.26 21.05
C ALA A 174 -23.29 9.76 22.25
N THR A 175 -23.86 8.83 23.01
CA THR A 175 -24.70 9.11 24.19
C THR A 175 -23.95 8.95 25.52
N ALA A 176 -22.67 8.61 25.48
CA ALA A 176 -21.85 8.37 26.65
C ALA A 176 -21.80 9.59 27.59
N GLY A 177 -22.05 9.36 28.89
CA GLY A 177 -22.12 10.42 29.88
C GLY A 177 -23.30 11.39 29.74
N THR A 178 -24.22 11.16 28.80
CA THR A 178 -25.45 11.96 28.67
C THR A 178 -26.63 11.22 29.29
N GLY A 179 -27.32 11.83 30.25
CA GLY A 179 -28.60 11.32 30.77
C GLY A 179 -29.78 11.60 29.83
N ALA A 180 -29.52 11.84 28.55
CA ALA A 180 -30.46 12.40 27.59
C ALA A 180 -31.25 11.33 26.80
N SER A 181 -30.95 10.05 27.00
CA SER A 181 -31.69 8.95 26.39
C SER A 181 -32.77 8.42 27.33
N ALA A 182 -33.86 7.90 26.77
CA ALA A 182 -34.93 7.25 27.53
C ALA A 182 -34.44 6.00 28.28
N GLU A 183 -33.33 5.42 27.83
CA GLU A 183 -32.61 4.32 28.48
C GLU A 183 -31.32 4.86 29.12
N PRO A 184 -30.92 4.36 30.31
CA PRO A 184 -29.67 4.78 30.94
C PRO A 184 -28.46 4.48 30.03
N PRO A 185 -27.51 5.43 29.89
CA PRO A 185 -26.36 5.23 29.01
C PRO A 185 -25.52 4.06 29.51
N ARG A 186 -25.16 3.15 28.60
CA ARG A 186 -24.30 2.00 28.92
C ARG A 186 -22.88 2.41 29.30
N ILE A 187 -22.47 3.62 28.90
CA ILE A 187 -21.19 4.24 29.24
C ILE A 187 -21.48 5.48 30.08
N SER A 188 -21.08 5.44 31.35
CA SER A 188 -21.37 6.49 32.33
C SER A 188 -20.52 7.76 32.15
N GLN A 189 -19.38 7.66 31.49
CA GLN A 189 -18.46 8.78 31.25
C GLN A 189 -18.52 9.22 29.78
N ARG A 190 -18.34 10.51 29.54
CA ARG A 190 -18.24 11.07 28.18
C ARG A 190 -17.01 10.50 27.49
N ILE A 191 -17.14 10.24 26.18
CA ILE A 191 -16.02 9.83 25.32
C ILE A 191 -15.66 11.01 24.41
N ASP A 192 -14.42 11.49 24.53
CA ASP A 192 -13.91 12.63 23.75
C ASP A 192 -13.19 12.20 22.46
N VAL A 193 -12.66 10.97 22.43
CA VAL A 193 -11.84 10.45 21.34
C VAL A 193 -12.23 9.01 21.06
N LEU A 194 -12.40 8.68 19.78
CA LEU A 194 -12.58 7.33 19.28
C LEU A 194 -11.42 7.00 18.34
N ILE A 195 -10.75 5.88 18.58
CA ILE A 195 -9.68 5.36 17.73
C ILE A 195 -10.09 3.96 17.27
N ASP A 196 -10.48 3.83 15.99
CA ASP A 196 -10.70 2.54 15.31
C ASP A 196 -9.51 2.28 14.38
N THR A 197 -8.43 1.70 14.91
CA THR A 197 -7.23 1.47 14.11
C THR A 197 -7.49 0.43 13.02
N GLY A 198 -7.54 0.89 11.77
CA GLY A 198 -7.68 0.07 10.57
C GLY A 198 -9.11 -0.13 10.06
N ALA A 199 -10.09 0.63 10.58
CA ALA A 199 -11.52 0.52 10.23
C ALA A 199 -12.08 -0.92 10.34
N LEU A 200 -11.44 -1.76 11.16
CA LEU A 200 -11.75 -3.19 11.25
C LEU A 200 -13.09 -3.45 11.94
N VAL A 201 -13.55 -2.49 12.74
CA VAL A 201 -14.75 -2.65 13.56
C VAL A 201 -15.97 -2.07 12.85
N THR A 202 -15.88 -0.88 12.28
CA THR A 202 -17.07 -0.17 11.78
C THR A 202 -17.46 -0.51 10.36
N GLY A 203 -16.49 -0.76 9.46
CA GLY A 203 -16.75 -0.84 8.02
C GLY A 203 -17.31 0.46 7.43
N MET A 204 -17.18 1.58 8.14
CA MET A 204 -17.63 2.92 7.75
C MET A 204 -16.42 3.81 7.50
N SER A 205 -16.55 4.81 6.64
CA SER A 205 -15.53 5.86 6.51
C SER A 205 -15.50 6.73 7.78
N ASN A 206 -14.37 7.39 8.04
CA ASN A 206 -14.25 8.30 9.19
C ASN A 206 -15.28 9.45 9.13
N GLU A 207 -15.64 9.90 7.93
CA GLU A 207 -16.70 10.90 7.71
C GLU A 207 -18.09 10.33 8.06
N GLU A 208 -18.41 9.11 7.62
CA GLU A 208 -19.67 8.44 7.95
C GLU A 208 -19.81 8.23 9.46
N VAL A 209 -18.72 7.88 10.15
CA VAL A 209 -18.69 7.76 11.62
C VAL A 209 -18.92 9.13 12.27
N ALA A 210 -18.23 10.17 11.82
CA ALA A 210 -18.39 11.53 12.33
C ALA A 210 -19.83 12.03 12.21
N GLN A 211 -20.44 11.81 11.04
CA GLN A 211 -21.83 12.17 10.77
C GLN A 211 -22.79 11.39 11.68
N TYR A 212 -22.62 10.07 11.80
CA TYR A 212 -23.46 9.24 12.65
C TYR A 212 -23.40 9.68 14.12
N LEU A 213 -22.21 9.96 14.65
CA LEU A 213 -22.03 10.40 16.04
C LEU A 213 -22.72 11.75 16.31
N LEU A 214 -22.66 12.70 15.37
CA LEU A 214 -23.36 13.97 15.48
C LEU A 214 -24.89 13.80 15.42
N ASP A 215 -25.40 12.98 14.50
CA ASP A 215 -26.84 12.79 14.33
C ASP A 215 -27.51 12.11 15.53
N HIS A 216 -26.79 11.20 16.20
CA HIS A 216 -27.37 10.36 17.26
C HIS A 216 -27.02 10.82 18.68
N GLY A 217 -26.12 11.81 18.83
CA GLY A 217 -25.69 12.25 20.15
C GLY A 217 -24.69 13.40 20.09
N LEU A 218 -23.68 13.37 20.97
CA LEU A 218 -22.64 14.40 21.11
C LEU A 218 -23.22 15.82 21.28
N ALA A 219 -24.27 15.98 22.09
CA ALA A 219 -24.91 17.28 22.33
C ALA A 219 -23.93 18.34 22.91
N TRP A 220 -22.83 17.88 23.52
CA TRP A 220 -21.76 18.72 24.03
C TRP A 220 -20.81 19.25 22.95
N ALA A 221 -20.80 18.65 21.76
CA ALA A 221 -19.88 18.97 20.67
C ALA A 221 -20.58 19.73 19.54
N LYS A 222 -19.91 20.78 19.03
CA LYS A 222 -20.33 21.52 17.83
C LYS A 222 -19.91 20.84 16.53
N GLY A 223 -18.97 19.91 16.59
CA GLY A 223 -18.46 19.18 15.44
C GLY A 223 -17.50 18.08 15.86
N VAL A 224 -17.14 17.22 14.90
CA VAL A 224 -16.23 16.09 15.07
C VAL A 224 -15.01 16.31 14.18
N VAL A 225 -13.83 16.09 14.74
CA VAL A 225 -12.56 16.11 14.01
C VAL A 225 -12.22 14.68 13.62
N PHE A 226 -11.84 14.47 12.36
CA PHE A 226 -11.43 13.16 11.85
C PHE A 226 -10.31 13.29 10.82
N LEU A 227 -9.68 12.18 10.46
CA LEU A 227 -8.73 12.10 9.34
C LEU A 227 -9.45 11.50 8.13
N ASP A 228 -9.34 12.10 6.95
CA ASP A 228 -9.93 11.53 5.74
C ASP A 228 -9.05 10.42 5.11
N GLU A 229 -9.44 9.96 3.92
CA GLU A 229 -8.72 8.91 3.18
C GLU A 229 -7.32 9.32 2.71
N HIS A 230 -6.98 10.60 2.80
CA HIS A 230 -5.67 11.17 2.46
C HIS A 230 -4.84 11.52 3.72
N ASP A 231 -5.27 11.06 4.91
CA ASP A 231 -4.70 11.44 6.22
C ASP A 231 -4.78 12.95 6.52
N GLU A 232 -5.68 13.68 5.87
CA GLU A 232 -5.87 15.11 6.13
C GLU A 232 -6.88 15.33 7.27
N LYS A 233 -6.58 16.31 8.13
CA LYS A 233 -7.45 16.67 9.25
C LYS A 233 -8.68 17.42 8.75
N GLN A 234 -9.84 16.81 8.91
CA GLN A 234 -11.15 17.38 8.58
C GLN A 234 -11.95 17.72 9.84
N VAL A 235 -12.92 18.63 9.69
CA VAL A 235 -13.88 19.00 10.74
C VAL A 235 -15.28 18.97 10.17
N LEU A 236 -16.11 18.06 10.68
CA LEU A 236 -17.53 18.03 10.39
C LEU A 236 -18.29 18.81 11.46
N LEU A 237 -18.91 19.93 11.09
CA LEU A 237 -19.74 20.72 12.00
C LEU A 237 -21.18 20.20 12.00
N ARG A 238 -21.83 20.25 13.15
CA ARG A 238 -23.28 20.04 13.25
C ARG A 238 -23.96 21.12 12.41
N CYS A 239 -24.85 20.74 11.50
CA CYS A 239 -25.67 21.71 10.78
C CYS A 239 -26.51 22.51 11.79
N GLY A 240 -26.10 23.75 12.04
CA GLY A 240 -26.70 24.63 13.02
C GLY A 240 -26.69 26.07 12.53
N GLY A 241 -27.78 26.44 11.85
CA GLY A 241 -28.29 27.82 11.73
C GLY A 241 -27.55 28.74 10.75
N HIS A 242 -28.18 29.02 9.62
CA HIS A 242 -27.91 30.20 8.80
C HIS A 242 -28.45 31.48 9.48
N ASP A 243 -28.18 31.68 10.78
CA ASP A 243 -28.80 32.74 11.60
C ASP A 243 -27.80 33.63 12.37
N ASP A 244 -26.49 33.42 12.25
CA ASP A 244 -25.49 34.30 12.88
C ASP A 244 -24.83 35.30 11.89
N ALA A 245 -25.31 35.38 10.64
CA ALA A 245 -24.82 36.34 9.65
C ALA A 245 -25.49 37.74 9.76
N GLU A 246 -26.60 37.90 10.49
CA GLU A 246 -27.34 39.19 10.57
C GLU A 246 -27.31 39.89 11.94
N ALA A 247 -26.74 39.29 12.99
CA ALA A 247 -26.64 39.94 14.31
C ALA A 247 -25.40 40.84 14.48
N GLY A 248 -24.46 40.82 13.53
CA GLY A 248 -23.21 41.62 13.57
C GLY A 248 -23.29 42.99 12.88
N ALA A 249 -24.34 43.28 12.11
CA ALA A 249 -24.42 44.48 11.27
C ALA A 249 -25.23 45.65 11.88
N ALA A 250 -25.84 45.48 13.06
CA ALA A 250 -26.68 46.52 13.69
C ALA A 250 -26.05 47.19 14.94
N ARG A 251 -24.74 47.03 15.17
CA ARG A 251 -24.04 47.68 16.29
C ARG A 251 -22.70 48.33 15.96
N ALA A 252 -22.50 48.69 14.69
CA ALA A 252 -21.39 49.54 14.27
C ALA A 252 -21.76 50.39 13.05
N ALA A 253 -22.66 51.35 13.23
CA ALA A 253 -22.73 52.65 12.54
C ALA A 253 -23.84 53.50 13.16
#